data_AF-A0A951UV14-F1
#
_entry.id   AF-A0A951UV14-F1
#
_cell.length_a   1.000
_cell.length_b   1.000
_cell.length_c   1.000
_cell.angle_alpha   90.00
_cell.angle_beta   90.00
_cell.angle_gamma   90.00
#
_symmetry.space_group_name_H-M   'P 1'
#
loop_
_entity.id
_entity.type
_entity.pdbx_description
1 polymer ?
#
loop_
_entity_poly.entity_id
_entity_poly.type
_entity_poly.pdbx_seq_one_letter_code
_entity_poly.pdbx_strand_id
1 'polypeptide(L)'
;MQKILYFPNKAFPPRSGNVFFDTIALKPGTNNHLSADDIAALKAHPDFPQYEKWGAIEIVGTVAEIKPVAASSLSQLSAEEAEKTIESTHDAEKLAEWMKNESRITVRRALNRRIQQIKSGDE
;
A
#
# COMPACT_ATOMS: atom_id res chain seq x y z
N MET A 1 -0.79 -1.18 13.84
CA MET A 1 -1.85 -0.19 14.21
C MET A 1 -2.09 0.69 13.00
N GLN A 2 -3.32 0.76 12.49
CA GLN A 2 -3.68 1.64 11.38
C GLN A 2 -3.89 3.06 11.90
N LYS A 3 -3.41 4.06 11.16
CA LYS A 3 -3.50 5.48 11.49
C LYS A 3 -4.16 6.20 10.34
N ILE A 4 -5.00 7.20 10.64
CA ILE A 4 -5.64 8.02 9.61
C ILE A 4 -5.00 9.40 9.61
N LEU A 5 -4.48 9.83 8.47
CA LEU A 5 -4.05 11.19 8.20
C LEU A 5 -5.22 11.96 7.58
N TYR A 6 -5.50 13.16 8.10
CA TYR A 6 -6.51 14.07 7.56
C TYR A 6 -5.88 15.41 7.17
N PHE A 7 -6.04 15.79 5.91
CA PHE A 7 -5.53 17.01 5.28
C PHE A 7 -6.71 17.91 4.88
N PRO A 8 -7.20 18.79 5.77
CA PRO A 8 -8.40 19.58 5.52
C PRO A 8 -8.25 20.57 4.35
N ASN A 9 -7.01 21.02 4.09
CA ASN A 9 -6.67 21.89 2.96
C ASN A 9 -6.81 21.23 1.59
N LYS A 10 -6.83 19.89 1.53
CA LYS A 10 -7.04 19.12 0.30
C LYS A 10 -8.50 18.73 0.09
N ALA A 11 -9.38 18.97 1.07
CA ALA A 11 -10.81 18.74 0.89
C ALA A 11 -11.41 19.74 -0.12
N PHE A 12 -12.57 19.40 -0.70
CA PHE A 12 -13.30 20.31 -1.58
C PHE A 12 -14.73 20.52 -1.07
N PRO A 13 -15.10 21.73 -0.58
CA PRO A 13 -14.26 22.92 -0.46
C PRO A 13 -13.14 22.76 0.60
N PRO A 14 -12.04 23.52 0.51
CA PRO A 14 -10.97 23.49 1.49
C PRO A 14 -11.48 23.85 2.89
N ARG A 15 -11.06 23.08 3.89
CA ARG A 15 -11.41 23.28 5.30
C ARG A 15 -10.16 23.61 6.12
N SER A 16 -10.37 24.14 7.32
CA SER A 16 -9.30 24.44 8.28
C SER A 16 -9.46 23.75 9.64
N GLY A 17 -10.52 22.96 9.82
CA GLY A 17 -10.90 22.36 11.10
C GLY A 17 -11.17 20.86 11.02
N ASN A 18 -11.71 20.31 12.10
CA ASN A 18 -12.07 18.89 12.19
C ASN A 18 -13.21 18.56 11.22
N VAL A 19 -13.24 17.30 10.76
CA VAL A 19 -14.40 16.74 10.06
C VAL A 19 -15.02 15.64 10.91
N PHE A 20 -16.34 15.55 10.87
CA PHE A 20 -17.11 14.57 11.62
C PHE A 20 -17.76 13.62 10.61
N PHE A 21 -17.52 12.33 10.80
CA PHE A 21 -18.18 11.24 10.12
C PHE A 21 -19.03 10.53 11.17
N ASP A 22 -20.33 10.83 11.19
CA ASP A 22 -21.25 10.45 12.26
C ASP A 22 -20.71 10.81 13.67
N THR A 23 -20.31 9.81 14.44
CA THR A 23 -19.78 9.94 15.81
C THR A 23 -18.27 10.12 15.86
N ILE A 24 -17.57 9.95 14.73
CA ILE A 24 -16.11 9.91 14.65
C ILE A 24 -15.58 11.26 14.16
N ALA A 25 -14.73 11.88 14.97
CA ALA A 25 -14.10 13.16 14.66
C ALA A 25 -12.66 12.96 14.17
N LEU A 26 -12.38 13.35 12.93
CA LEU A 26 -11.02 13.43 12.41
C LEU A 26 -10.45 14.83 12.63
N LYS A 27 -9.33 14.89 13.35
CA LYS A 27 -8.55 16.10 13.53
C LYS A 27 -7.54 16.26 12.39
N PRO A 28 -7.22 17.50 11.97
CA PRO A 28 -6.14 17.74 11.02
C PRO A 28 -4.83 17.09 11.47
N GLY A 29 -4.14 16.42 10.55
CA GLY A 29 -2.95 15.63 10.84
C GLY A 29 -3.29 14.18 11.21
N THR A 30 -2.58 13.62 12.19
CA THR A 30 -2.60 12.18 12.47
C THR A 30 -3.58 11.80 13.58
N ASN A 31 -4.53 10.93 13.26
CA ASN A 31 -5.52 10.37 14.17
C ASN A 31 -5.08 8.96 14.60
N ASN A 32 -4.33 8.89 15.69
CA ASN A 32 -3.83 7.62 16.28
C ASN A 32 -4.79 6.98 17.29
N HIS A 33 -5.88 7.67 17.64
CA HIS A 33 -6.79 7.28 18.72
C HIS A 33 -7.97 6.41 18.25
N LEU A 34 -8.05 6.14 16.94
CA LEU A 34 -9.16 5.40 16.34
C LEU A 34 -8.92 3.90 16.48
N SER A 35 -9.95 3.19 16.92
CA SER A 35 -9.94 1.73 16.97
C SER A 35 -10.11 1.12 15.56
N ALA A 36 -9.86 -0.19 15.42
CA ALA A 36 -10.08 -0.87 14.14
C ALA A 36 -11.56 -0.80 13.69
N ASP A 37 -12.49 -0.84 14.65
CA ASP A 37 -13.92 -0.74 14.39
C ASP A 37 -14.32 0.67 13.92
N ASP A 38 -13.72 1.72 14.49
CA ASP A 38 -13.93 3.10 14.05
C ASP A 38 -13.44 3.31 12.61
N ILE A 39 -12.30 2.71 12.25
CA ILE A 39 -11.76 2.79 10.90
C ILE A 39 -12.67 2.05 9.90
N ALA A 40 -13.23 0.91 10.29
CA ALA A 40 -14.21 0.19 9.47
C ALA A 40 -15.50 0.99 9.28
N ALA A 41 -16.00 1.63 10.34
CA ALA A 41 -17.16 2.52 10.28
C ALA A 41 -16.90 3.74 9.39
N LEU A 42 -15.72 4.37 9.49
CA LEU A 42 -15.31 5.47 8.61
C LEU A 42 -15.32 5.06 7.13
N LYS A 43 -14.75 3.89 6.80
CA LYS A 43 -14.74 3.38 5.42
C LYS A 43 -16.13 3.10 4.88
N ALA A 44 -17.08 2.73 5.73
CA ALA A 44 -18.47 2.50 5.35
C ALA A 44 -19.25 3.80 5.13
N HIS A 45 -18.75 4.96 5.59
CA HIS A 45 -19.45 6.23 5.47
C HIS A 45 -19.49 6.72 4.01
N PRO A 46 -20.65 7.21 3.50
CA PRO A 46 -20.82 7.60 2.10
C PRO A 46 -19.82 8.65 1.59
N ASP A 47 -19.44 9.59 2.45
CA ASP A 47 -18.52 10.68 2.09
C ASP A 47 -17.04 10.26 2.12
N PHE A 48 -16.69 9.17 2.80
CA PHE A 48 -15.29 8.78 3.01
C PHE A 48 -14.52 8.56 1.69
N PRO A 49 -15.06 7.82 0.69
CA PRO A 49 -14.38 7.63 -0.59
C PRO A 49 -14.11 8.95 -1.33
N GLN A 50 -14.94 9.98 -1.12
CA GLN A 50 -14.77 11.27 -1.76
C GLN A 50 -13.59 12.04 -1.15
N TYR A 51 -13.44 11.99 0.18
CA TYR A 51 -12.29 12.58 0.87
C TYR A 51 -10.99 11.85 0.54
N GLU A 52 -11.04 10.53 0.35
CA GLU A 52 -9.90 9.73 -0.12
C GLU A 52 -9.50 10.13 -1.55
N LYS A 53 -10.47 10.28 -2.47
CA LYS A 53 -10.24 10.75 -3.85
C LYS A 53 -9.59 12.13 -3.92
N TRP A 54 -9.94 13.03 -3.01
CA TRP A 54 -9.33 14.36 -2.93
C TRP A 54 -7.92 14.34 -2.30
N GLY A 55 -7.49 13.20 -1.75
CA GLY A 55 -6.28 13.10 -0.93
C GLY A 55 -6.41 13.86 0.39
N ALA A 56 -7.64 14.16 0.81
CA ALA A 56 -7.93 14.79 2.08
C ALA A 56 -7.89 13.79 3.24
N ILE A 57 -8.06 12.49 2.98
CA ILE A 57 -7.87 11.41 3.95
C ILE A 57 -6.92 10.37 3.37
N GLU A 58 -5.98 9.91 4.18
CA GLU A 58 -5.04 8.85 3.85
C GLU A 58 -4.93 7.87 5.02
N ILE A 59 -5.14 6.57 4.75
CA ILE A 59 -5.02 5.53 5.77
C ILE A 59 -3.60 4.98 5.72
N VAL A 60 -2.79 5.37 6.69
CA VAL A 60 -1.45 4.82 6.91
C VAL A 60 -1.60 3.59 7.80
N GLY A 61 -1.85 2.46 7.16
CA GLY A 61 -1.64 1.16 7.78
C GLY A 61 -0.14 0.85 7.83
N THR A 62 0.34 0.24 8.92
CA THR A 62 1.47 -0.70 8.78
C THR A 62 1.08 -1.64 7.67
N VAL A 63 1.83 -1.54 6.56
CA VAL A 63 1.81 -2.37 5.36
C VAL A 63 1.13 -3.67 5.73
N ALA A 64 -0.03 -3.94 5.11
CA ALA A 64 -0.60 -5.26 5.16
C ALA A 64 0.58 -6.21 4.98
N GLU A 65 0.83 -7.10 5.94
CA GLU A 65 1.60 -8.30 5.63
C GLU A 65 0.94 -8.78 4.34
N ILE A 66 1.66 -8.59 3.24
CA ILE A 66 1.36 -9.27 2.01
C ILE A 66 1.60 -10.69 2.50
N LYS A 67 0.54 -11.35 2.97
CA LYS A 67 0.52 -12.80 3.08
C LYS A 67 1.18 -13.20 1.79
N PRO A 68 2.33 -13.89 1.83
CA PRO A 68 2.95 -14.32 0.61
C PRO A 68 1.87 -15.18 -0.02
N VAL A 69 1.14 -14.60 -0.97
CA VAL A 69 0.43 -15.38 -1.94
C VAL A 69 1.58 -16.20 -2.44
N ALA A 70 1.53 -17.49 -2.17
CA ALA A 70 2.27 -18.45 -2.95
C ALA A 70 1.73 -18.29 -4.37
N ALA A 71 2.05 -17.16 -5.01
CA ALA A 71 1.95 -16.96 -6.41
C ALA A 71 3.05 -17.88 -6.88
N SER A 72 2.64 -19.11 -7.21
CA SER A 72 3.49 -20.09 -7.85
C SER A 72 4.12 -19.51 -9.12
N SER A 73 3.59 -18.38 -9.63
CA SER A 73 4.15 -17.61 -10.72
C SER A 73 3.81 -16.11 -10.63
N LEU A 74 4.79 -15.24 -10.89
CA LEU A 74 4.61 -13.80 -11.09
C LEU A 74 3.62 -13.45 -12.21
N SER A 75 3.34 -14.40 -13.11
CA SER A 75 2.43 -14.25 -14.25
C SER A 75 0.98 -13.92 -13.88
N GLN A 76 0.58 -14.15 -12.62
CA GLN A 76 -0.75 -13.81 -12.12
C GLN A 76 -0.87 -12.37 -11.61
N LEU A 77 0.26 -11.67 -11.42
CA LEU A 77 0.31 -10.30 -10.94
C LEU A 77 0.37 -9.32 -12.11
N SER A 78 -0.13 -8.10 -11.93
CA SER A 78 0.19 -6.99 -12.85
C SER A 78 1.69 -6.70 -12.83
N ALA A 79 2.22 -5.99 -13.84
CA ALA A 79 3.65 -5.67 -13.89
C ALA A 79 4.11 -4.86 -12.66
N GLU A 80 3.28 -3.92 -12.20
CA GLU A 80 3.57 -3.10 -11.02
C GLU A 80 3.56 -3.92 -9.72
N GLU A 81 2.59 -4.82 -9.55
CA GLU A 81 2.54 -5.72 -8.38
C GLU A 81 3.66 -6.75 -8.39
N ALA A 82 4.03 -7.24 -9.57
CA ALA A 82 5.18 -8.14 -9.74
C ALA A 82 6.48 -7.44 -9.34
N GLU A 83 6.70 -6.20 -9.76
CA GLU A 83 7.87 -5.41 -9.36
C GLU A 83 7.95 -5.21 -7.83
N LYS A 84 6.84 -4.83 -7.18
CA LYS A 84 6.78 -4.73 -5.70
C LYS A 84 7.04 -6.08 -5.00
N THR A 85 6.56 -7.17 -5.58
CA THR A 85 6.80 -8.53 -5.05
C THR A 85 8.26 -8.94 -5.20
N ILE A 86 8.91 -8.56 -6.31
CA ILE A 86 10.33 -8.81 -6.55
C ILE A 86 11.17 -8.01 -5.54
N GLU A 87 10.91 -6.72 -5.37
CA GLU A 87 11.64 -5.86 -4.44
C GLU A 87 11.56 -6.35 -2.99
N SER A 88 10.41 -6.87 -2.58
CA SER A 88 10.22 -7.43 -1.22
C SER A 88 10.76 -8.86 -1.05
N THR A 89 11.18 -9.52 -2.13
CA THR A 89 11.76 -10.88 -2.06
C THR A 89 13.27 -10.82 -1.90
N HIS A 90 13.78 -11.56 -0.91
CA HIS A 90 15.20 -11.63 -0.53
C HIS A 90 15.84 -12.98 -0.87
N ASP A 91 15.02 -13.93 -1.33
CA ASP A 91 15.47 -15.26 -1.72
C ASP A 91 15.91 -15.26 -3.19
N ALA A 92 17.22 -15.32 -3.42
CA ALA A 92 17.80 -15.32 -4.76
C ALA A 92 17.45 -16.58 -5.57
N GLU A 93 17.24 -17.73 -4.93
CA GLU A 93 16.86 -18.97 -5.62
C GLU A 93 15.43 -18.87 -6.13
N LYS A 94 14.52 -18.36 -5.31
CA LYS A 94 13.12 -18.10 -5.67
C LYS A 94 12.99 -17.08 -6.81
N LEU A 95 13.77 -16.00 -6.76
CA LEU A 95 13.84 -15.01 -7.84
C LEU A 95 14.34 -15.64 -9.16
N ALA A 96 15.35 -16.52 -9.08
CA ALA A 96 15.89 -17.23 -10.24
C ALA A 96 14.88 -18.24 -10.82
N GLU A 97 14.07 -18.88 -9.98
CA GLU A 97 12.97 -19.76 -10.42
C GLU A 97 11.90 -18.97 -11.17
N TRP A 98 11.43 -17.85 -10.61
CA TRP A 98 10.47 -16.98 -11.27
C TRP A 98 10.97 -16.44 -12.61
N MET A 99 12.27 -16.16 -12.72
CA MET A 99 12.89 -15.69 -13.96
C MET A 99 12.81 -16.70 -15.12
N LYS A 100 12.77 -18.01 -14.82
CA LYS A 100 12.64 -19.06 -15.85
C LYS A 100 11.25 -19.07 -16.51
N ASN A 101 10.23 -18.72 -15.75
CA ASN A 101 8.83 -18.81 -16.16
C ASN A 101 8.22 -17.45 -16.60
N GLU A 102 8.92 -16.35 -16.37
CA GLU A 102 8.46 -15.01 -16.71
C GLU A 102 8.78 -14.64 -18.17
N SER A 103 7.77 -14.16 -18.90
CA SER A 103 7.91 -13.75 -20.31
C SER A 103 8.05 -12.23 -20.47
N ARG A 104 7.56 -11.43 -19.51
CA ARG A 104 7.55 -9.96 -19.59
C ARG A 104 8.94 -9.39 -19.37
N ILE A 105 9.44 -8.65 -20.36
CA ILE A 105 10.81 -8.09 -20.36
C ILE A 105 11.04 -7.15 -19.16
N THR A 106 10.06 -6.33 -18.79
CA THR A 106 10.14 -5.40 -17.65
C THR A 106 10.34 -6.15 -16.33
N VAL A 107 9.51 -7.16 -16.07
CA VAL A 107 9.58 -8.00 -14.87
C VAL A 107 10.89 -8.79 -14.81
N ARG A 108 11.37 -9.32 -15.96
CA ARG A 108 12.68 -9.99 -16.03
C ARG A 108 13.85 -9.07 -15.70
N ARG A 109 13.79 -7.79 -16.10
CA ARG A 109 14.81 -6.80 -15.75
C ARG A 109 14.80 -6.50 -14.25
N ALA A 110 13.61 -6.36 -13.65
CA ALA A 110 13.47 -6.19 -12.21
C ALA A 110 14.03 -7.39 -11.43
N LEU A 111 13.71 -8.63 -11.85
CA LEU A 111 14.27 -9.86 -11.27
C LEU A 111 15.80 -9.87 -11.32
N ASN A 112 16.38 -9.60 -12.49
CA ASN A 112 17.83 -9.55 -12.65
C ASN A 112 18.48 -8.51 -11.73
N ARG A 113 17.90 -7.31 -11.65
CA ARG A 113 18.40 -6.24 -10.77
C ARG A 113 18.38 -6.69 -9.31
N ARG A 114 17.27 -7.28 -8.85
CA ARG A 114 17.14 -7.71 -7.46
C ARG A 114 18.07 -8.87 -7.11
N ILE A 115 18.23 -9.85 -8.00
CA ILE A 115 19.20 -10.95 -7.82
C ILE A 115 20.62 -10.41 -7.70
N GLN A 116 20.99 -9.41 -8.52
CA GLN A 116 22.30 -8.77 -8.44
C GLN A 116 22.50 -8.04 -7.11
N GLN A 117 21.51 -7.28 -6.64
CA GLN A 117 21.57 -6.59 -5.34
C GLN A 117 21.78 -7.56 -4.17
N ILE A 118 21.02 -8.65 -4.14
CA ILE A 118 21.16 -9.67 -3.09
C ILE A 118 22.54 -10.33 -3.15
N LYS A 119 23.08 -10.57 -4.35
CA LYS A 119 24.40 -11.17 -4.53
C LYS A 119 25.55 -10.21 -4.23
N SER A 120 25.39 -8.91 -4.48
CA SER A 120 26.42 -7.92 -4.17
C SER A 120 26.46 -7.53 -2.70
N GLY A 121 25.40 -7.84 -1.94
CA GLY A 121 25.27 -7.42 -0.55
C GLY A 121 24.99 -5.92 -0.40
N ASP A 122 24.57 -5.26 -1.49
CA ASP A 122 24.09 -3.88 -1.46
C ASP A 122 22.63 -3.88 -1.00
N GLU A 123 22.45 -3.83 0.32
CA GLU A 123 21.15 -3.68 0.99
C GLU A 123 21.03 -2.38 1.76
#